data_AF-A0A832CHV1-F1
#
_entry.id   AF-A0A832CHV1-F1
#
_cell.length_a   1.000
_cell.length_b   1.000
_cell.length_c   1.000
_cell.angle_alpha   90.00
_cell.angle_beta   90.00
_cell.angle_gamma   90.00
#
_symmetry.space_group_name_H-M   'P 1'
#
loop_
_entity.id
_entity.type
_entity.pdbx_description
1 polymer ?
#
loop_
_entity_poly.entity_id
_entity_poly.type
_entity_poly.pdbx_seq_one_letter_code
_entity_poly.pdbx_strand_id
1 'polypeptide(L)'
;MKVKSPLEVYNFLPRTNCKECGYDTCMSFASHILDRSAKVYDCKPLVRDAEKDPKVKEKLEKLVELTSPEIAEVIVGVGDKAIKIGGEEVLHRH
;
A
#
# COMPACT_ATOMS: atom_id res chain seq x y z
N MET A 1 -8.82 -5.69 5.12
CA MET A 1 -7.81 -5.97 4.08
C MET A 1 -8.12 -7.31 3.48
N LYS A 2 -8.21 -7.40 2.14
CA LYS A 2 -8.47 -8.68 1.46
C LYS A 2 -7.20 -9.52 1.34
N VAL A 3 -6.01 -8.89 1.34
CA VAL A 3 -4.72 -9.59 1.39
C VAL A 3 -4.39 -10.02 2.81
N LYS A 4 -4.01 -11.29 2.97
CA LYS A 4 -3.59 -11.87 4.27
C LYS A 4 -2.15 -12.41 4.25
N SER A 5 -1.46 -12.35 3.11
CA SER A 5 -0.10 -12.90 2.97
C SER A 5 0.85 -11.97 2.20
N PRO A 6 2.09 -11.76 2.70
CA PRO A 6 3.08 -10.88 2.03
C PRO A 6 3.50 -11.44 0.67
N LEU A 7 3.34 -12.74 0.47
CA LEU A 7 3.56 -13.42 -0.80
C LEU A 7 2.63 -12.90 -1.91
N GLU A 8 1.38 -12.59 -1.59
CA GLU A 8 0.44 -12.06 -2.57
C GLU A 8 0.88 -10.68 -3.04
N VAL A 9 1.26 -9.79 -2.11
CA VAL A 9 1.82 -8.47 -2.44
C VAL A 9 3.10 -8.62 -3.26
N TYR A 10 4.01 -9.51 -2.85
CA TYR A 10 5.26 -9.80 -3.56
C TYR A 10 5.07 -10.30 -5.00
N ASN A 11 3.95 -10.96 -5.31
CA ASN A 11 3.62 -11.38 -6.67
C ASN A 11 3.26 -10.22 -7.60
N PHE A 12 2.78 -9.11 -7.06
CA PHE A 12 2.47 -7.88 -7.81
C PHE A 12 3.65 -6.91 -7.89
N LEU A 13 4.68 -7.08 -7.07
CA LEU A 13 5.90 -6.27 -7.09
C LEU A 13 6.85 -6.66 -8.24
N PRO A 14 7.73 -5.74 -8.68
CA PRO A 14 8.67 -6.00 -9.78
C PRO A 14 9.84 -6.92 -9.39
N ARG A 15 10.00 -7.23 -8.08
CA ARG A 15 11.05 -8.12 -7.54
C ARG A 15 12.49 -7.74 -7.92
N THR A 16 12.72 -6.46 -8.26
CA THR A 16 14.03 -5.93 -8.67
C THR A 16 14.97 -5.68 -7.49
N ASN A 17 14.47 -5.67 -6.25
CA ASN A 17 15.23 -5.34 -5.03
C ASN A 17 16.06 -4.04 -5.17
N CYS A 18 15.45 -3.04 -5.80
CA CYS A 18 16.03 -1.75 -6.15
C CYS A 18 16.40 -0.85 -4.96
N LYS A 19 15.85 -1.11 -3.76
CA LYS A 19 15.99 -0.30 -2.54
C LYS A 19 15.56 1.17 -2.65
N GLU A 20 14.99 1.59 -3.77
CA GLU A 20 14.53 2.98 -3.99
C GLU A 20 13.36 3.38 -3.07
N CYS A 21 12.62 2.40 -2.54
CA CYS A 21 11.56 2.58 -1.55
C CYS A 21 12.06 2.62 -0.10
N GLY A 22 13.37 2.51 0.14
CA GLY A 22 13.96 2.52 1.49
C GLY A 22 14.01 1.17 2.19
N TYR A 23 13.60 0.08 1.53
CA TYR A 23 13.64 -1.28 2.05
C TYR A 23 14.67 -2.13 1.32
N ASP A 24 15.38 -2.99 2.05
CA ASP A 24 16.46 -3.82 1.49
C ASP A 24 16.00 -4.83 0.44
N THR A 25 14.74 -5.29 0.54
CA THR A 25 14.17 -6.26 -0.39
C THR A 25 12.72 -5.93 -0.71
N CYS A 26 12.25 -6.35 -1.89
CA CYS A 26 10.84 -6.24 -2.27
C CYS A 26 9.94 -7.07 -1.33
N MET A 27 10.47 -8.15 -0.73
CA MET A 27 9.74 -8.94 0.27
C MET A 27 9.53 -8.17 1.58
N SER A 28 10.57 -7.47 2.05
CA SER A 28 10.44 -6.58 3.21
C SER A 28 9.40 -5.48 2.95
N PHE A 29 9.49 -4.82 1.78
CA PHE A 29 8.49 -3.83 1.37
C PHE A 29 7.06 -4.41 1.33
N ALA A 30 6.89 -5.64 0.84
CA ALA A 30 5.60 -6.32 0.81
C ALA A 30 5.00 -6.54 2.22
N SER A 31 5.81 -6.95 3.20
CA SER A 31 5.39 -7.03 4.60
C SER A 31 5.01 -5.65 5.15
N HIS A 32 5.82 -4.63 4.87
CA HIS A 32 5.54 -3.26 5.32
C HIS A 32 4.25 -2.67 4.75
N ILE A 33 3.89 -3.03 3.51
CA ILE A 33 2.59 -2.69 2.90
C ILE A 33 1.45 -3.36 3.68
N LEU A 34 1.61 -4.64 4.08
CA LEU A 34 0.61 -5.34 4.88
C LEU A 34 0.45 -4.72 6.28
N ASP A 35 1.57 -4.35 6.90
CA ASP A 35 1.59 -3.69 8.21
C ASP A 35 1.12 -2.22 8.15
N ARG A 36 0.68 -1.72 6.98
CA ARG A 36 0.30 -0.31 6.72
C ARG A 36 1.41 0.71 6.98
N SER A 37 2.63 0.24 7.20
CA SER A 37 3.82 1.06 7.43
C SER A 37 4.40 1.63 6.13
N ALA A 38 4.01 1.09 4.97
CA ALA A 38 4.40 1.57 3.64
C ALA A 38 3.20 1.65 2.68
N LYS A 39 3.24 2.58 1.72
CA LYS A 39 2.22 2.68 0.66
C LYS A 39 2.73 2.04 -0.62
N VAL A 40 1.82 1.47 -1.41
CA VAL A 40 2.15 0.88 -2.73
C VAL A 40 2.84 1.90 -3.65
N TYR A 41 2.44 3.17 -3.59
CA TYR A 41 2.99 4.28 -4.36
C TYR A 41 4.41 4.70 -3.96
N ASP A 42 4.94 4.26 -2.80
CA ASP A 42 6.32 4.56 -2.38
C ASP A 42 7.36 3.79 -3.23
N CYS A 43 6.92 2.77 -3.96
CA CYS A 43 7.79 2.03 -4.88
C CYS A 43 7.95 2.79 -6.21
N LYS A 44 8.93 3.69 -6.26
CA LYS A 44 9.33 4.43 -7.49
C LYS A 44 9.48 3.55 -8.74
N PRO A 45 10.18 2.40 -8.70
CA PRO A 45 10.31 1.57 -9.90
C PRO A 45 9.00 0.93 -10.33
N LEU A 46 8.14 0.53 -9.38
CA LEU A 46 6.82 -0.01 -9.72
C LEU A 46 5.94 1.05 -10.41
N VAL A 47 5.99 2.31 -9.97
CA VAL A 47 5.27 3.42 -10.62
C VAL A 47 5.84 3.69 -12.01
N ARG A 48 7.17 3.78 -12.16
CA ARG A 48 7.83 3.96 -13.46
C ARG A 48 7.53 2.81 -14.42
N ASP A 49 7.50 1.58 -13.92
CA ASP A 49 7.16 0.40 -14.73
C ASP A 49 5.68 0.38 -15.09
N ALA A 50 4.79 0.88 -14.22
CA ALA A 50 3.38 1.08 -14.54
C ALA A 50 3.15 2.14 -15.64
N GLU A 51 4.01 3.16 -15.73
CA GLU A 51 3.98 4.14 -16.83
C GLU A 51 4.48 3.54 -18.16
N LYS A 52 5.42 2.59 -18.10
CA LYS A 52 6.00 1.94 -19.28
C LYS A 52 5.18 0.76 -19.78
N ASP A 53 4.61 -0.03 -18.87
CA ASP A 53 3.84 -1.23 -19.17
C ASP A 53 2.42 -1.14 -18.57
N PRO A 54 1.38 -1.07 -19.41
CA PRO A 54 0.00 -1.01 -18.94
C PRO A 54 -0.42 -2.24 -18.13
N LYS A 55 0.24 -3.40 -18.30
CA LYS A 55 -0.03 -4.60 -17.47
C LYS A 55 0.44 -4.42 -16.04
N VAL A 56 1.53 -3.68 -15.82
CA VAL A 56 2.05 -3.38 -14.48
C VAL A 56 1.14 -2.37 -13.78
N LYS A 57 0.60 -1.41 -14.54
CA LYS A 57 -0.43 -0.49 -14.03
C LYS A 57 -1.65 -1.24 -13.51
N GLU A 58 -2.19 -2.18 -14.27
CA GLU A 58 -3.34 -2.99 -13.82
C GLU A 58 -3.00 -3.80 -12.54
N LYS A 59 -1.78 -4.31 -12.43
CA LYS A 59 -1.30 -5.00 -11.21
C LYS A 59 -1.19 -4.06 -10.02
N LEU A 60 -0.70 -2.83 -10.22
CA LEU A 60 -0.62 -1.80 -9.19
C LEU A 60 -2.02 -1.44 -8.70
N GLU A 61 -2.98 -1.22 -9.61
CA GLU A 61 -4.38 -0.91 -9.26
C GLU A 61 -5.03 -2.06 -8.48
N LYS A 62 -4.85 -3.31 -8.94
CA LYS A 62 -5.29 -4.50 -8.20
C LYS A 62 -4.63 -4.60 -6.84
N LEU A 63 -3.34 -4.32 -6.74
CA LEU A 63 -2.63 -4.35 -5.46
C LEU A 63 -3.18 -3.28 -4.51
N VAL A 64 -3.46 -2.07 -5.00
CA VAL A 64 -4.09 -0.99 -4.23
C VAL A 64 -5.50 -1.36 -3.82
N GLU A 65 -6.30 -1.98 -4.69
CA GLU A 65 -7.66 -2.45 -4.35
C GLU A 65 -7.64 -3.54 -3.27
N LEU A 66 -6.68 -4.46 -3.36
CA LEU A 66 -6.54 -5.56 -2.41
C LEU A 66 -6.02 -5.08 -1.03
N THR A 67 -5.11 -4.10 -1.04
CA THR A 67 -4.48 -3.53 0.16
C THR A 67 -5.31 -2.39 0.78
N SER A 68 -6.14 -1.70 0.01
CA SER A 68 -7.02 -0.66 0.52
C SER A 68 -8.10 -1.30 1.40
N PRO A 69 -8.29 -0.82 2.64
CA PRO A 69 -9.51 -1.11 3.36
C PRO A 69 -10.70 -0.49 2.62
N GLU A 70 -11.86 -1.15 2.63
CA GLU A 70 -13.11 -0.67 2.00
C GLU A 70 -13.56 0.72 2.50
N ILE A 71 -12.93 1.23 3.56
CA ILE A 71 -13.07 2.60 4.03
C ILE A 71 -11.83 3.36 3.55
N ALA A 72 -11.96 4.02 2.39
CA ALA A 72 -10.98 4.98 1.93
C ALA A 72 -10.84 6.09 2.99
N GLU A 73 -9.63 6.34 3.46
CA GLU A 73 -9.35 7.52 4.29
C GLU A 73 -9.51 8.75 3.39
N VAL A 74 -10.73 9.27 3.32
CA VAL A 74 -11.02 10.52 2.62
C VAL A 74 -10.47 11.63 3.50
N ILE A 75 -9.32 12.19 3.14
CA ILE A 75 -8.87 13.47 3.69
C ILE A 75 -9.82 14.54 3.14
N VAL A 76 -10.92 14.79 3.86
CA VAL A 76 -11.77 15.95 3.60
C VAL A 76 -11.19 17.13 4.37
N GLY A 77 -10.36 17.92 3.69
CA GLY A 77 -9.89 19.22 4.20
C GLY A 77 -8.54 19.64 3.64
N VAL A 78 -8.42 20.92 3.27
CA VAL A 78 -7.15 21.60 2.95
C VAL A 78 -6.85 22.61 4.09
N GLY A 79 -5.68 22.50 4.72
CA GLY A 79 -5.17 23.44 5.73
C GLY A 79 -5.40 23.06 7.21
N ASP A 80 -5.12 23.99 8.14
CA ASP A 80 -5.03 23.88 9.62
C ASP A 80 -6.26 23.35 10.40
N LYS A 81 -7.25 22.76 9.73
CA LYS A 81 -8.43 22.13 10.35
C LYS A 81 -8.58 20.65 9.98
N ALA A 82 -7.49 19.97 9.68
CA ALA A 82 -7.50 18.52 9.44
C ALA A 82 -7.75 17.76 10.77
N ILE A 83 -9.02 17.47 11.06
CA ILE A 83 -9.41 16.65 12.21
C ILE A 83 -9.37 15.18 11.76
N LYS A 84 -8.43 14.41 12.32
CA LYS A 84 -8.38 12.95 12.18
C LYS A 84 -9.45 12.35 13.09
N ILE A 85 -10.56 11.88 12.54
CA ILE A 85 -11.58 11.13 13.29
C ILE A 85 -11.55 9.70 12.78
N GLY A 86 -11.16 8.76 13.65
CA GLY A 86 -11.19 7.32 13.37
C GLY A 86 -9.89 6.62 13.73
N GLY A 87 -9.84 6.02 14.92
CA GLY A 87 -8.67 5.28 15.41
C GLY A 87 -8.93 4.44 16.65
N GLU A 88 -10.18 4.02 16.88
CA GLU A 88 -10.52 3.14 18.00
C GLU A 88 -11.13 1.85 17.45
N GLU A 89 -10.30 0.80 17.36
CA GLU A 89 -10.78 -0.57 17.40
C GLU A 89 -11.19 -0.87 18.85
N VAL A 90 -12.44 -0.57 19.20
CA VAL A 90 -13.03 -0.98 20.47
C VAL A 90 -13.50 -2.43 20.31
N LEU A 91 -12.62 -3.39 20.56
CA LEU A 91 -12.96 -4.82 20.41
C LEU A 91 -13.76 -5.39 21.59
N HIS A 92 -13.89 -4.69 22.73
CA HIS A 92 -14.89 -4.98 23.77
C HIS A 92 -15.07 -3.82 24.76
N ARG A 93 -16.32 -3.44 25.05
CA ARG A 93 -16.71 -2.74 26.29
C ARG A 93 -17.24 -3.80 27.26
N HIS A 94 -16.39 -4.26 28.18
CA HIS A 94 -16.79 -4.86 29.44
C HIS A 94 -15.70 -4.59 30.48
#